data_AF-A0A314UTU7-F1
#
_entry.id   AF-A0A314UTU7-F1
#
_cell.length_a   1.000
_cell.length_b   1.000
_cell.length_c   1.000
_cell.angle_alpha   90.00
_cell.angle_beta   90.00
_cell.angle_gamma   90.00
#
_symmetry.space_group_name_H-M   'P 1'
#
loop_
_entity.id
_entity.type
_entity.pdbx_description
1 polymer ?
#
loop_
_entity_poly.entity_id
_entity_poly.type
_entity_poly.pdbx_seq_one_letter_code
_entity_poly.pdbx_strand_id
1 'polypeptide(L)'
;MEHKNKLRATASSEGGRVHTESLVDRFSNLPLEVAHHILSFLDIEELTRFSCGSKGCRELSLSAPSLNFCFSSVDTSTCELRVKLLNTLDRFLFHRRDNKIQSFYLFWDGHYIEEGNYKAYYLCSNENF
;
A
#
# COMPACT_ATOMS: atom_id res chain seq x y z
N MET A 1 -52.65 30.12 -1.85
CA MET A 1 -51.65 30.44 -0.80
C MET A 1 -50.35 30.76 -1.50
N GLU A 2 -50.02 32.04 -1.62
CA GLU A 2 -48.78 32.52 -2.22
C GLU A 2 -47.60 32.29 -1.27
N HIS A 3 -46.49 31.75 -1.77
CA HIS A 3 -45.22 31.72 -1.03
C HIS A 3 -44.25 32.73 -1.66
N LYS A 4 -44.01 33.82 -0.93
CA LYS A 4 -43.01 34.85 -1.25
C LYS A 4 -41.61 34.28 -1.03
N ASN A 5 -40.86 34.08 -2.11
CA ASN A 5 -39.44 33.73 -2.03
C ASN A 5 -38.60 35.00 -1.87
N LYS A 6 -37.97 35.15 -0.70
CA LYS A 6 -36.94 36.18 -0.44
C LYS A 6 -35.67 35.84 -1.22
N LEU A 7 -35.23 36.75 -2.09
CA LEU A 7 -33.92 36.69 -2.74
C LEU A 7 -32.82 37.02 -1.72
N ARG A 8 -31.84 36.13 -1.59
CA ARG A 8 -30.62 36.34 -0.81
C ARG A 8 -29.49 36.66 -1.78
N ALA A 9 -28.99 37.89 -1.73
CA ALA A 9 -27.86 38.32 -2.55
C ALA A 9 -26.59 37.58 -2.10
N THR A 10 -25.91 36.93 -3.04
CA THR A 10 -24.55 36.42 -2.86
C THR A 10 -23.60 37.36 -3.59
N ALA A 11 -22.73 38.01 -2.83
CA ALA A 11 -21.64 38.79 -3.38
C ALA A 11 -20.64 37.84 -4.05
N SER A 12 -20.54 37.92 -5.38
CA SER A 12 -19.50 37.25 -6.15
C SER A 12 -18.21 38.06 -6.02
N SER A 13 -17.25 37.58 -5.23
CA SER A 13 -15.86 38.02 -5.36
C SER A 13 -15.23 37.19 -6.47
N GLU A 14 -15.01 37.81 -7.62
CA GLU A 14 -14.16 37.29 -8.68
C GLU A 14 -12.72 37.28 -8.18
N GLY A 15 -12.36 36.23 -7.44
CA GLY A 15 -10.97 35.85 -7.23
C GLY A 15 -10.42 35.37 -8.56
N GLY A 16 -9.45 36.10 -9.11
CA GLY A 16 -8.78 35.75 -10.36
C GLY A 16 -8.38 34.28 -10.35
N ARG A 17 -8.87 33.53 -11.35
CA ARG A 17 -8.48 32.15 -11.60
C ARG A 17 -6.99 32.15 -11.90
N VAL A 18 -6.17 31.89 -10.89
CA VAL A 18 -4.90 31.20 -11.10
C VAL A 18 -5.28 29.92 -11.83
N HIS A 19 -4.81 29.77 -13.06
CA HIS A 19 -5.00 28.56 -13.84
C HIS A 19 -4.11 27.48 -13.22
N THR A 20 -4.50 26.97 -12.06
CA THR A 20 -4.01 25.69 -11.57
C THR A 20 -4.55 24.68 -12.57
N GLU A 21 -3.69 24.21 -13.46
CA GLU A 21 -3.95 22.97 -14.17
C GLU A 21 -4.25 21.92 -13.10
N SER A 22 -5.54 21.60 -12.96
CA SER A 22 -6.01 20.52 -12.12
C SER A 22 -5.17 19.30 -12.51
N LEU A 23 -4.37 18.77 -11.58
CA LEU A 23 -3.70 17.50 -11.77
C LEU A 23 -4.78 16.44 -11.95
N VAL A 24 -5.11 16.14 -13.20
CA VAL A 24 -6.15 15.18 -13.56
C VAL A 24 -5.67 13.80 -13.16
N ASP A 25 -6.40 13.15 -12.25
CA ASP A 25 -6.18 11.76 -11.90
C ASP A 25 -6.55 10.86 -13.08
N ARG A 26 -5.53 10.45 -13.82
CA ARG A 26 -5.66 9.53 -14.96
C ARG A 26 -5.58 8.07 -14.54
N PHE A 27 -5.02 7.79 -13.36
CA PHE A 27 -4.81 6.42 -12.90
C PHE A 27 -6.12 5.79 -12.46
N SER A 28 -6.96 6.51 -11.70
CA SER A 28 -8.26 6.01 -11.24
C SER A 28 -9.26 5.73 -12.37
N ASN A 29 -9.00 6.23 -13.57
CA ASN A 29 -9.83 5.99 -14.76
C ASN A 29 -9.33 4.82 -15.63
N LEU A 30 -8.25 4.14 -15.24
CA LEU A 30 -7.73 2.99 -15.98
C LEU A 30 -8.66 1.78 -15.82
N PRO A 31 -8.77 0.93 -16.86
CA PRO A 31 -9.33 -0.41 -16.70
C PRO A 31 -8.58 -1.18 -15.62
N LEU A 32 -9.30 -2.00 -14.86
CA LEU A 32 -8.77 -2.72 -13.70
C LEU A 32 -7.54 -3.56 -14.06
N GLU A 33 -7.59 -4.24 -15.21
CA GLU A 33 -6.53 -5.11 -15.70
C GLU A 33 -5.24 -4.33 -15.99
N VAL A 34 -5.36 -3.11 -16.53
CA VAL A 34 -4.22 -2.22 -16.80
C VAL A 34 -3.63 -1.73 -15.48
N ALA A 35 -4.48 -1.34 -14.53
CA ALA A 35 -4.03 -0.91 -13.22
C ALA A 35 -3.29 -2.04 -12.47
N HIS A 36 -3.84 -3.26 -12.50
CA HIS A 36 -3.19 -4.46 -11.97
C HIS A 36 -1.87 -4.78 -12.66
N HIS A 37 -1.79 -4.62 -13.98
CA HIS A 37 -0.54 -4.78 -14.71
C HIS A 37 0.51 -3.77 -14.26
N ILE A 38 0.15 -2.50 -14.09
CA ILE A 38 1.07 -1.47 -13.55
C ILE A 38 1.53 -1.85 -12.14
N LEU A 39 0.61 -2.24 -11.26
CA LEU A 39 0.96 -2.65 -9.90
C LEU A 39 1.84 -3.90 -9.84
N SER A 40 1.83 -4.74 -10.89
CA SER A 40 2.67 -5.94 -10.93
C SER A 40 4.17 -5.67 -11.01
N PHE A 41 4.56 -4.44 -11.35
CA PHE A 41 5.95 -4.00 -11.36
C PHE A 41 6.43 -3.47 -10.00
N LEU A 42 5.52 -3.25 -9.05
CA LEU A 42 5.84 -2.67 -7.76
C LEU A 42 6.28 -3.75 -6.76
N ASP A 43 7.27 -3.43 -5.93
CA ASP A 43 7.52 -4.20 -4.72
C ASP A 43 6.51 -3.84 -3.60
N ILE A 44 6.58 -4.57 -2.49
CA ILE A 44 5.65 -4.36 -1.38
C ILE A 44 5.80 -2.98 -0.73
N GLU A 45 6.99 -2.38 -0.75
CA GLU A 45 7.24 -1.06 -0.16
C GLU A 45 6.57 0.02 -1.01
N GLU A 46 6.75 -0.04 -2.32
CA GLU A 46 6.09 0.81 -3.30
C GLU A 46 4.57 0.61 -3.30
N LEU A 47 4.11 -0.63 -3.24
CA LEU A 47 2.69 -0.96 -3.16
C LEU A 47 2.07 -0.41 -1.87
N THR A 48 2.80 -0.47 -0.76
CA THR A 48 2.36 0.11 0.52
C THR A 48 2.22 1.62 0.41
N ARG A 49 3.21 2.32 -0.16
CA ARG A 49 3.12 3.77 -0.40
C ARG A 49 1.95 4.13 -1.30
N PHE A 50 1.76 3.39 -2.39
CA PHE A 50 0.64 3.56 -3.29
C PHE A 50 -0.71 3.41 -2.57
N SER A 51 -0.83 2.40 -1.70
CA SER A 51 -2.05 2.13 -0.93
C SER A 51 -2.48 3.29 -0.02
N CYS A 52 -1.53 4.13 0.44
CA CYS A 52 -1.80 5.28 1.29
C CYS A 52 -2.45 6.46 0.54
N GLY A 53 -2.44 6.48 -0.79
CA GLY A 53 -2.89 7.63 -1.58
C GLY A 53 -4.40 7.86 -1.53
N SER A 54 -5.22 6.80 -1.55
CA SER A 54 -6.68 6.90 -1.49
C SER A 54 -7.32 5.57 -1.08
N LYS A 55 -8.63 5.59 -0.78
CA LYS A 55 -9.40 4.35 -0.53
C LYS A 55 -9.36 3.41 -1.74
N GLY A 56 -9.45 3.96 -2.96
CA GLY A 56 -9.37 3.18 -4.20
C GLY A 56 -7.98 2.58 -4.41
N CYS A 57 -6.91 3.33 -4.16
CA CYS A 57 -5.55 2.81 -4.23
C CYS A 57 -5.33 1.66 -3.23
N ARG A 58 -5.85 1.79 -2.01
CA ARG A 58 -5.80 0.73 -1.00
C ARG A 58 -6.51 -0.54 -1.45
N GLU A 59 -7.72 -0.42 -1.98
CA GLU A 59 -8.49 -1.56 -2.49
C GLU A 59 -7.82 -2.22 -3.71
N LEU A 60 -7.26 -1.40 -4.60
CA LEU A 60 -6.50 -1.88 -5.74
C LEU A 60 -5.22 -2.62 -5.30
N SER A 61 -4.52 -2.12 -4.28
CA SER A 61 -3.33 -2.77 -3.71
C SER A 61 -3.67 -4.15 -3.12
N LEU A 62 -4.84 -4.25 -2.45
CA LEU A 62 -5.33 -5.51 -1.88
C LEU A 62 -5.86 -6.50 -2.94
N SER A 63 -6.11 -6.06 -4.17
CA SER A 63 -6.50 -6.93 -5.29
C SER A 63 -5.36 -7.21 -6.26
N ALA A 64 -4.20 -6.56 -6.12
CA ALA A 64 -3.05 -6.72 -7.02
C ALA A 64 -2.67 -8.20 -7.22
N PRO A 65 -2.60 -8.73 -8.45
CA PRO A 65 -2.44 -10.17 -8.69
C PRO A 65 -1.00 -10.66 -8.46
N SER A 66 -0.02 -9.76 -8.44
CA SER A 66 1.39 -10.07 -8.26
C SER A 66 1.89 -9.40 -6.99
N LEU A 67 2.50 -10.18 -6.11
CA LEU A 67 3.02 -9.72 -4.82
C LEU A 67 4.52 -9.98 -4.77
N ASN A 68 5.31 -8.92 -4.63
CA ASN A 68 6.76 -8.98 -4.50
C ASN A 68 7.19 -8.46 -3.11
N PHE A 69 7.31 -9.38 -2.16
CA PHE A 69 7.79 -9.12 -0.81
C PHE A 69 9.33 -9.18 -0.77
N CYS A 70 9.95 -8.19 -1.42
CA CYS A 70 11.39 -7.94 -1.27
C CYS A 70 11.60 -6.89 -0.18
N PHE A 71 12.19 -7.29 0.94
CA PHE A 71 12.42 -6.40 2.09
C PHE A 71 13.86 -5.90 2.18
N SER A 72 14.54 -5.77 1.05
CA SER A 72 15.97 -5.41 0.99
C SER A 72 16.29 -4.04 1.61
N SER A 73 15.32 -3.13 1.62
CA SER A 73 15.39 -1.78 2.20
C SER A 73 14.93 -1.71 3.66
N VAL A 74 14.32 -2.78 4.19
CA VAL A 74 13.74 -2.81 5.53
C VAL A 74 14.78 -3.33 6.52
N ASP A 75 14.93 -2.64 7.64
CA ASP A 75 15.77 -3.12 8.73
C ASP A 75 15.20 -4.42 9.31
N THR A 76 15.94 -5.51 9.12
CA THR A 76 15.66 -6.84 9.66
C THR A 76 16.79 -7.33 10.56
N SER A 77 17.53 -6.41 11.17
CA SER A 77 18.70 -6.73 12.02
C SER A 77 18.36 -7.49 13.31
N THR A 78 17.11 -7.40 13.79
CA THR A 78 16.69 -8.06 15.03
C THR A 78 15.48 -8.96 14.81
N CYS A 79 15.31 -9.95 15.69
CA CYS A 79 14.11 -10.79 15.67
C CYS A 79 12.81 -10.02 15.92
N GLU A 80 12.83 -8.95 16.72
CA GLU A 80 11.64 -8.12 16.96
C GLU A 80 11.15 -7.47 15.65
N LEU A 81 12.06 -6.86 14.89
CA LEU A 81 11.73 -6.23 13.60
C LEU A 81 11.22 -7.26 12.58
N ARG A 82 11.85 -8.43 12.54
CA ARG A 82 11.44 -9.54 11.67
C ARG A 82 10.04 -10.05 12.00
N VAL A 83 9.72 -10.23 13.28
CA VAL A 83 8.38 -10.64 13.71
C VAL A 83 7.35 -9.55 13.36
N LYS A 84 7.67 -8.26 13.55
CA LYS A 84 6.80 -7.15 13.10
C LYS A 84 6.55 -7.18 11.59
N LEU A 85 7.56 -7.52 10.81
CA LEU A 85 7.47 -7.64 9.36
C LEU A 85 6.56 -8.81 8.95
N LEU A 86 6.74 -9.99 9.56
CA LEU A 86 5.86 -11.13 9.34
C LEU A 86 4.40 -10.81 9.72
N ASN A 87 4.18 -10.15 10.86
CA ASN A 87 2.84 -9.73 11.28
C ASN A 87 2.21 -8.72 10.29
N THR A 88 3.03 -7.87 9.66
CA THR A 88 2.56 -6.94 8.64
C THR A 88 2.14 -7.67 7.38
N LEU A 89 2.95 -8.63 6.93
CA LEU A 89 2.66 -9.50 5.80
C LEU A 89 1.38 -10.31 6.06
N ASP A 90 1.27 -10.94 7.22
CA ASP A 90 0.09 -11.73 7.63
C ASP A 90 -1.18 -10.88 7.61
N ARG A 91 -1.17 -9.70 8.24
CA ARG A 91 -2.30 -8.76 8.22
C ARG A 91 -2.65 -8.30 6.81
N PHE A 92 -1.66 -8.06 5.97
CA PHE A 92 -1.89 -7.69 4.57
C PHE A 92 -2.60 -8.82 3.82
N LEU A 93 -2.10 -10.06 3.91
CA LEU A 93 -2.72 -11.23 3.29
C LEU A 93 -4.13 -11.48 3.82
N PHE A 94 -4.35 -11.35 5.13
CA PHE A 94 -5.67 -11.44 5.75
C PHE A 94 -6.65 -10.42 5.15
N HIS A 95 -6.22 -9.17 4.97
CA HIS A 95 -7.06 -8.12 4.39
C HIS A 95 -7.31 -8.29 2.89
N ARG A 96 -6.49 -9.05 2.16
CA ARG A 96 -6.75 -9.39 0.76
C ARG A 96 -7.92 -10.35 0.58
N ARG A 97 -8.30 -11.10 1.61
CA ARG A 97 -9.37 -12.10 1.53
C ARG A 97 -9.07 -13.14 0.44
N ASP A 98 -10.01 -13.35 -0.48
CA ASP A 98 -10.00 -14.33 -1.57
C ASP A 98 -9.49 -13.76 -2.90
N ASN A 99 -8.95 -12.53 -2.91
CA ASN A 99 -8.36 -11.95 -4.13
C ASN A 99 -7.22 -12.81 -4.65
N LYS A 100 -7.42 -13.40 -5.83
CA LYS A 100 -6.50 -14.35 -6.47
C LYS A 100 -5.10 -13.76 -6.61
N ILE A 101 -4.13 -14.50 -6.08
CA ILE A 101 -2.70 -14.24 -6.30
C ILE A 101 -2.27 -15.09 -7.49
N GLN A 102 -1.71 -14.44 -8.51
CA GLN A 102 -1.16 -15.08 -9.69
C GLN A 102 0.36 -15.27 -9.55
N SER A 103 1.04 -14.32 -8.93
CA SER A 103 2.47 -14.39 -8.65
C SER A 103 2.75 -13.98 -7.21
N PHE A 104 3.58 -14.75 -6.53
CA PHE A 104 4.02 -14.48 -5.16
C PHE A 104 5.52 -14.69 -5.07
N TYR A 105 6.23 -13.63 -4.71
CA TYR A 105 7.66 -13.63 -4.44
C TYR A 105 7.90 -13.15 -3.03
N LEU A 106 8.72 -13.88 -2.28
CA LEU A 106 9.15 -13.53 -0.93
C LEU A 106 10.65 -13.72 -0.83
N PHE A 107 11.37 -12.62 -0.60
CA PHE A 107 12.78 -12.66 -0.27
C PHE A 107 12.94 -12.49 1.25
N TRP A 108 13.54 -13.49 1.89
CA TRP A 108 13.76 -13.51 3.32
C TRP A 108 15.21 -13.88 3.61
N ASP A 109 16.03 -12.90 3.96
CA ASP A 109 17.40 -13.16 4.38
C ASP A 109 17.43 -13.79 5.77
N GLY A 110 18.39 -14.67 6.06
CA GLY A 110 18.51 -15.33 7.36
C GLY A 110 18.90 -14.34 8.46
N HIS A 111 18.31 -14.44 9.65
CA HIS A 111 18.87 -13.76 10.83
C HIS A 111 20.04 -14.58 11.33
N TYR A 112 21.19 -13.97 11.59
CA TYR A 112 22.27 -14.66 12.26
C TYR A 112 22.81 -13.86 13.44
N ILE A 113 23.24 -14.58 14.47
CA ILE A 113 24.01 -14.02 15.56
C ILE A 113 25.45 -14.53 15.41
N GLU A 114 26.41 -13.62 15.55
CA GLU A 114 27.82 -13.99 15.62
C GLU A 114 28.13 -14.46 17.03
N GLU A 115 28.33 -15.77 17.18
CA GLU A 115 28.81 -16.37 18.41
C GLU A 115 30.25 -16.83 18.15
N GLY A 116 31.24 -16.06 18.58
CA GLY A 116 32.64 -16.36 18.29
C GLY A 116 32.95 -16.36 16.77
N ASN A 117 33.45 -17.48 16.24
CA ASN A 117 33.82 -17.62 14.82
C ASN A 117 32.72 -18.24 13.94
N TYR A 118 31.50 -18.44 14.46
CA TYR A 118 30.40 -19.05 13.72
C TYR A 118 29.18 -18.14 13.66
N LYS A 119 28.47 -18.23 12.52
CA LYS A 119 27.16 -17.59 12.32
C LYS A 119 26.08 -18.63 12.57
N ALA A 120 25.33 -18.47 13.65
CA ALA A 120 24.16 -19.29 13.91
C ALA A 120 22.94 -18.62 13.25
N TYR A 121 22.25 -19.32 12.36
CA TYR A 121 21.08 -18.80 11.64
C TYR A 121 19.78 -19.17 12.37
N TYR A 122 18.87 -18.21 12.50
CA TYR A 122 17.60 -18.36 13.19
C TYR A 122 16.43 -17.92 12.33
N LEU A 123 15.34 -18.69 12.43
CA LEU A 123 14.01 -18.25 11.98
C LEU A 123 13.32 -17.57 13.15
N CYS A 124 13.37 -16.24 13.19
CA CYS A 124 12.66 -15.46 14.19
C CYS A 124 11.16 -15.72 14.05
N SER A 125 10.58 -16.33 15.07
CA SER A 125 9.18 -16.75 15.10
C SER A 125 8.49 -16.09 16.28
N ASN A 126 7.18 -15.86 16.17
CA ASN A 126 6.38 -15.42 17.30
C ASN A 126 5.92 -16.68 18.05
N GLU A 127 6.51 -16.98 19.21
CA GLU A 127 6.17 -18.18 19.99
C GLU A 127 4.83 -18.06 20.75
N ASN A 128 4.18 -16.88 20.66
CA ASN A 128 2.89 -16.62 21.27
C ASN A 128 1.77 -16.82 20.23
N PHE A 129 1.36 -18.07 20.01
CA PHE A 129 0.12 -18.42 19.31
C PHE A 129 -0.98 -18.75 20.32
#